data_AF-A0A076LHI1-F1
#
_entry.id   AF-A0A076LHI1-F1
#
_cell.length_a   1.000
_cell.length_b   1.000
_cell.length_c   1.000
_cell.angle_alpha   90.00
_cell.angle_beta   90.00
_cell.angle_gamma   90.00
#
_symmetry.space_group_name_H-M   'P 1'
#
loop_
_entity.id
_entity.type
_entity.pdbx_description
1 polymer ?
#
loop_
_entity_poly.entity_id
_entity_poly.type
_entity_poly.pdbx_seq_one_letter_code
_entity_poly.pdbx_strand_id
1 'polypeptide(L)'
;MYIVKEGNKTKIQFALTYENGSLAKVNSGKVILEIFDDSGLLFKKTYDINELPMKANYYYEIELPKIKGFYSNAKFVLTYEYNNIKISKTTYGTIERYSEKEMKEIFEKEYHENSIKTNIEEFRDDVGIKFIVKEFGYYRVYNNQTNKIEKVFRVDFIAKNLNSDTYKFAPTEVCLVSGNEKYWKIGGIDEIEIGINQEIEGYWIFKKPDNIEDLRLNFKIGDIVYDIGLSQE
;
A
#
# COMPACT_ATOMS: atom_id res chain seq x y z
N MET A 1 15.41 -20.96 17.66
CA MET A 1 14.29 -19.98 17.64
C MET A 1 13.06 -20.71 17.13
N TYR A 2 11.95 -20.60 17.84
CA TYR A 2 10.67 -21.20 17.51
C TYR A 2 9.54 -20.19 17.75
N ILE A 3 8.49 -20.27 16.94
CA ILE A 3 7.26 -19.48 17.12
C ILE A 3 6.28 -20.36 17.89
N VAL A 4 5.74 -19.84 18.98
CA VAL A 4 4.81 -20.54 19.85
C VAL A 4 3.48 -19.78 19.85
N LYS A 5 2.38 -20.49 19.61
CA LYS A 5 1.02 -19.96 19.73
C LYS A 5 0.39 -20.52 21.01
N GLU A 6 0.12 -19.66 21.98
CA GLU A 6 -0.56 -20.00 23.23
C GLU A 6 -1.90 -19.23 23.28
N GLY A 7 -2.99 -19.90 22.85
CA GLY A 7 -4.29 -19.25 22.66
C GLY A 7 -4.19 -18.11 21.65
N ASN A 8 -4.52 -16.88 22.09
CA ASN A 8 -4.47 -15.67 21.25
C ASN A 8 -3.09 -14.97 21.26
N LYS A 9 -2.11 -15.49 21.99
CA LYS A 9 -0.77 -14.90 22.09
C LYS A 9 0.20 -15.63 21.17
N THR A 10 0.96 -14.86 20.40
CA THR A 10 2.11 -15.38 19.65
C THR A 10 3.38 -14.96 20.35
N LYS A 11 4.27 -15.92 20.62
CA LYS A 11 5.55 -15.71 21.27
C LYS A 11 6.68 -16.22 20.40
N ILE A 12 7.84 -15.58 20.50
CA ILE A 12 9.09 -16.11 19.97
C ILE A 12 9.91 -16.62 21.15
N GLN A 13 10.21 -17.92 21.11
CA GLN A 13 11.14 -18.54 22.04
C GLN A 13 12.48 -18.77 21.35
N PHE A 14 13.56 -18.34 21.98
CA PHE A 14 14.90 -18.56 21.47
C PHE A 14 15.90 -18.80 22.59
N ALA A 15 16.99 -19.47 22.25
CA ALA A 15 18.12 -19.64 23.12
C ALA A 15 19.38 -19.32 22.30
N LEU A 16 20.41 -18.86 23.00
CA LEU A 16 21.75 -18.72 22.43
C LEU A 16 22.52 -20.01 22.74
N THR A 17 23.45 -20.39 21.87
CA THR A 17 24.29 -21.57 22.04
C THR A 17 25.75 -21.17 21.85
N TYR A 18 26.64 -21.70 22.68
CA TYR A 18 28.07 -21.68 22.40
C TYR A 18 28.39 -22.56 21.19
N GLU A 19 29.61 -22.43 20.64
CA GLU A 19 30.05 -23.21 19.47
C GLU A 19 29.98 -24.73 19.69
N ASN A 20 30.15 -25.19 20.93
CA ASN A 20 30.03 -26.59 21.31
C ASN A 20 28.57 -27.09 21.42
N GLY A 21 27.58 -26.25 21.09
CA GLY A 21 26.16 -26.57 21.13
C GLY A 21 25.49 -26.44 22.50
N SER A 22 26.25 -26.15 23.56
CA SER A 22 25.67 -25.92 24.90
C SER A 22 24.91 -24.60 24.96
N LEU A 23 23.81 -24.56 25.74
CA LEU A 23 22.98 -23.37 25.88
C LEU A 23 23.75 -22.29 26.64
N ALA A 24 23.79 -21.09 26.06
CA ALA A 24 24.43 -19.92 26.62
C ALA A 24 23.41 -19.05 27.35
N LYS A 25 23.72 -18.68 28.60
CA LYS A 25 23.03 -17.62 29.33
C LYS A 25 23.89 -16.37 29.27
N VAL A 26 23.34 -15.30 28.72
CA VAL A 26 24.02 -14.01 28.61
C VAL A 26 23.35 -12.97 29.50
N ASN A 27 24.17 -12.09 30.08
CA ASN A 27 23.74 -11.03 31.00
C ASN A 27 23.86 -9.63 30.37
N SER A 28 23.95 -9.54 29.05
CA SER A 28 24.01 -8.28 28.31
C SER A 28 23.87 -8.51 26.80
N GLY A 29 23.54 -7.45 26.08
CA GLY A 29 23.33 -7.44 24.64
C GLY A 29 21.90 -7.09 24.26
N LYS A 30 21.71 -6.89 22.95
CA LYS A 30 20.44 -6.49 22.36
C LYS A 30 19.92 -7.60 21.46
N VAL A 31 18.60 -7.74 21.43
CA VAL A 31 17.90 -8.64 20.54
C VAL A 31 17.00 -7.79 19.64
N ILE A 32 17.29 -7.79 18.35
CA ILE A 32 16.53 -7.09 17.32
C ILE A 32 15.64 -8.12 16.66
N LEU A 33 14.33 -7.90 16.72
CA LEU A 33 13.33 -8.70 16.02
C LEU A 33 12.78 -7.90 14.83
N GLU A 34 12.88 -8.49 13.65
CA GLU A 34 12.29 -8.00 12.43
C GLU A 34 11.33 -9.04 11.85
N ILE A 35 10.13 -8.61 11.46
CA ILE A 35 9.10 -9.46 10.87
C ILE A 35 8.73 -8.87 9.52
N PHE A 36 8.77 -9.72 8.50
CA PHE A 36 8.47 -9.37 7.12
C PHE A 36 7.36 -10.27 6.58
N ASP A 37 6.56 -9.74 5.68
CA ASP A 37 5.82 -10.55 4.72
C ASP A 37 6.34 -10.28 3.30
N ASP A 38 5.66 -10.80 2.28
CA ASP A 38 6.07 -10.61 0.87
C ASP A 38 5.92 -9.14 0.40
N SER A 39 5.27 -8.28 1.17
CA SER A 39 5.17 -6.84 0.88
C SER A 39 6.31 -6.02 1.49
N GLY A 40 7.00 -6.54 2.50
CA GLY A 40 8.14 -5.87 3.14
C GLY A 40 8.17 -6.00 4.66
N LEU A 41 8.87 -5.06 5.31
CA LEU A 41 9.00 -5.02 6.77
C LEU A 41 7.69 -4.59 7.42
N LEU A 42 7.15 -5.44 8.29
CA LEU A 42 5.92 -5.17 9.03
C LEU A 42 6.18 -4.68 10.45
N PHE A 43 7.25 -5.17 11.07
CA PHE A 43 7.55 -4.88 12.46
C PHE A 43 9.04 -4.94 12.71
N LYS A 44 9.56 -3.96 13.46
CA LYS A 44 10.92 -3.93 13.97
C LYS A 44 10.92 -3.46 15.40
N LYS A 45 11.50 -4.25 16.31
CA LYS A 45 11.70 -3.84 17.69
C LYS A 45 13.01 -4.40 18.24
N THR A 46 13.68 -3.57 19.03
CA THR A 46 14.89 -3.94 19.76
C THR A 46 14.54 -4.12 21.22
N TYR A 47 15.10 -5.16 21.83
CA TYR A 47 14.90 -5.53 23.23
C TYR A 47 16.27 -5.67 23.88
N ASP A 48 16.41 -5.21 25.12
CA ASP A 48 17.58 -5.55 25.93
C ASP A 48 17.41 -6.97 26.48
N ILE A 49 18.42 -7.84 26.29
CA ILE A 49 18.28 -9.27 26.58
C ILE A 49 18.03 -9.56 28.07
N ASN A 50 18.48 -8.66 28.94
CA ASN A 50 18.29 -8.77 30.39
C ASN A 50 16.87 -8.46 30.85
N GLU A 51 16.09 -7.77 30.02
CA GLU A 51 14.69 -7.44 30.29
C GLU A 51 13.72 -8.49 29.73
N LEU A 52 14.23 -9.44 28.93
CA LEU A 52 13.42 -10.49 28.35
C LEU A 52 13.09 -11.58 29.39
N PRO A 53 11.81 -12.00 29.50
CA PRO A 53 11.44 -13.16 30.29
C PRO A 53 12.24 -14.40 29.91
N MET A 54 12.64 -15.18 30.91
CA MET A 54 13.45 -16.38 30.72
C MET A 54 12.71 -17.61 31.29
N LYS A 55 12.53 -18.63 30.45
CA LYS A 55 11.89 -19.90 30.80
C LYS A 55 12.92 -21.02 30.84
N ALA A 56 12.79 -21.92 31.82
CA ALA A 56 13.71 -23.05 32.03
C ALA A 56 15.20 -22.64 32.05
N ASN A 57 15.50 -21.45 32.58
CA ASN A 57 16.84 -20.85 32.74
C ASN A 57 17.66 -20.56 31.47
N TYR A 58 17.18 -20.91 30.27
CA TYR A 58 17.96 -20.76 29.03
C TYR A 58 17.16 -20.26 27.81
N TYR A 59 15.82 -20.26 27.88
CA TYR A 59 14.98 -19.81 26.76
C TYR A 59 14.44 -18.41 27.04
N TYR A 60 14.83 -17.45 26.22
CA TYR A 60 14.28 -16.11 26.22
C TYR A 60 12.95 -16.10 25.46
N GLU A 61 11.98 -15.34 25.96
CA GLU A 61 10.68 -15.16 25.33
C GLU A 61 10.45 -13.71 24.91
N ILE A 62 9.94 -13.52 23.69
CA ILE A 62 9.39 -12.25 23.23
C ILE A 62 7.90 -12.46 22.97
N GLU A 63 7.04 -11.77 23.71
CA GLU A 63 5.61 -11.70 23.39
C GLU A 63 5.40 -10.70 22.24
N LEU A 64 4.77 -11.16 21.15
CA LEU A 64 4.50 -10.31 20.00
C LEU A 64 3.20 -9.53 20.21
N PRO A 65 3.15 -8.25 19.81
CA PRO A 65 1.87 -7.57 19.62
C PRO A 65 1.07 -8.28 18.50
N LYS A 66 -0.21 -7.94 18.38
CA LYS A 66 -0.98 -8.35 17.19
C LYS A 66 -0.38 -7.66 15.98
N ILE A 67 0.29 -8.44 15.13
CA ILE A 67 0.89 -7.98 13.89
C ILE A 67 0.07 -8.59 12.76
N LYS A 68 -0.42 -7.73 11.88
CA LYS A 68 -1.07 -8.12 10.63
C LYS A 68 -0.16 -7.85 9.45
N GLY A 69 -0.29 -8.66 8.41
CA GLY A 69 0.39 -8.49 7.13
C GLY A 69 -0.57 -8.49 5.97
N PHE A 70 -0.07 -8.07 4.81
CA PHE A 70 -0.77 -8.24 3.55
C PHE A 70 -0.82 -9.70 3.10
N TYR A 71 0.21 -10.46 3.47
CA TYR A 71 0.29 -11.90 3.26
C TYR A 71 0.37 -12.62 4.60
N SER A 72 -0.20 -13.83 4.64
CA SER A 72 -0.20 -14.65 5.86
C SER A 72 1.16 -15.26 6.17
N ASN A 73 1.95 -15.57 5.14
CA ASN A 73 3.30 -16.09 5.32
C ASN A 73 4.24 -14.97 5.75
N ALA A 74 5.01 -15.22 6.80
CA ALA A 74 5.94 -14.24 7.35
C ALA A 74 7.31 -14.84 7.64
N LYS A 75 8.33 -14.03 7.41
CA LYS A 75 9.72 -14.28 7.77
C LYS A 75 10.04 -13.53 9.05
N PHE A 76 10.52 -14.24 10.05
CA PHE A 76 10.95 -13.69 11.34
C PHE A 76 12.47 -13.77 11.41
N VAL A 77 13.11 -12.62 11.59
CA VAL A 77 14.56 -12.50 11.72
C VAL A 77 14.86 -11.99 13.12
N LEU A 78 15.60 -12.78 13.88
CA LEU A 78 16.05 -12.40 15.21
C LEU A 78 17.56 -12.29 15.18
N THR A 79 18.06 -11.12 15.56
CA THR A 79 19.48 -10.80 15.60
C THR A 79 19.87 -10.49 17.03
N TYR A 80 20.88 -11.18 17.57
CA TYR A 80 21.52 -10.82 18.83
C TYR A 80 22.81 -10.05 18.56
N GLU A 81 23.01 -8.96 19.29
CA GLU A 81 24.16 -8.08 19.19
C GLU A 81 24.76 -7.81 20.57
N TYR A 82 26.06 -8.05 20.74
CA TYR A 82 26.81 -7.68 21.94
C TYR A 82 28.30 -7.50 21.62
N ASN A 83 28.84 -6.30 21.90
CA ASN A 83 30.20 -5.92 21.50
C ASN A 83 30.45 -6.20 20.01
N ASN A 84 31.39 -7.09 19.69
CA ASN A 84 31.74 -7.48 18.32
C ASN A 84 30.95 -8.72 17.83
N ILE A 85 30.04 -9.26 18.64
CA ILE A 85 29.23 -10.42 18.30
C ILE A 85 27.93 -9.94 17.66
N LYS A 86 27.66 -10.43 16.45
CA LYS A 86 26.39 -10.24 15.75
C LYS A 86 25.97 -11.57 15.10
N ILE A 87 24.90 -12.16 15.61
CA ILE A 87 24.39 -13.45 15.14
C ILE A 87 22.90 -13.33 14.82
N SER A 88 22.48 -13.90 13.70
CA SER A 88 21.11 -13.83 13.24
C SER A 88 20.55 -15.22 12.97
N LYS A 89 19.28 -15.44 13.33
CA LYS A 89 18.53 -16.63 12.95
C LYS A 89 17.23 -16.22 12.27
N THR A 90 16.89 -16.92 11.21
CA THR A 90 15.60 -16.79 10.52
C THR A 90 14.72 -18.00 10.83
N THR A 91 13.42 -17.75 11.01
CA THR A 91 12.38 -18.78 10.93
C THR A 91 11.20 -18.25 10.13
N TYR A 92 10.33 -19.16 9.70
CA TYR A 92 9.13 -18.85 8.93
C TYR A 92 7.90 -19.27 9.73
N GLY A 93 6.82 -18.52 9.55
CA GLY A 93 5.55 -18.81 10.21
C GLY A 93 4.41 -18.05 9.55
N THR A 94 3.27 -18.02 10.24
CA THR A 94 2.07 -17.33 9.78
C THR A 94 1.72 -16.17 10.70
N ILE A 95 1.31 -15.04 10.14
CA ILE A 95 0.68 -13.92 10.84
C ILE A 95 -0.78 -13.77 10.40
N GLU A 96 -1.55 -13.01 11.16
CA GLU A 96 -2.90 -12.65 10.75
C GLU A 96 -2.84 -11.76 9.51
N ARG A 97 -3.76 -11.97 8.58
CA ARG A 97 -3.83 -11.19 7.35
C ARG A 97 -4.77 -9.99 7.56
N TYR A 98 -4.43 -8.84 6.99
CA TYR A 98 -5.42 -7.77 6.82
C TYR A 98 -6.62 -8.29 6.03
N SER A 99 -7.82 -7.88 6.44
CA SER A 99 -9.03 -8.04 5.64
C SER A 99 -8.96 -7.15 4.39
N GLU A 100 -9.78 -7.46 3.37
CA GLU A 100 -9.84 -6.65 2.14
C GLU A 100 -10.19 -5.18 2.43
N LYS A 101 -11.06 -4.94 3.42
CA LYS A 101 -11.41 -3.59 3.87
C LYS A 101 -10.23 -2.87 4.50
N GLU A 102 -9.52 -3.52 5.42
CA GLU A 102 -8.31 -2.95 6.05
C GLU A 102 -7.22 -2.66 4.99
N MET A 103 -7.00 -3.57 4.04
CA MET A 103 -6.04 -3.35 2.95
C MET A 103 -6.44 -2.14 2.11
N LYS A 104 -7.72 -2.03 1.74
CA LYS A 104 -8.23 -0.89 0.98
C LYS A 104 -7.99 0.43 1.73
N GLU A 105 -8.34 0.49 3.01
CA GLU A 105 -8.11 1.68 3.84
C GLU A 105 -6.63 2.08 3.92
N ILE A 106 -5.73 1.09 4.05
CA ILE A 106 -4.28 1.33 4.03
C ILE A 106 -3.84 1.87 2.66
N PHE A 107 -4.29 1.27 1.55
CA PHE A 107 -3.90 1.71 0.20
C PHE A 107 -4.45 3.10 -0.15
N GLU A 108 -5.69 3.42 0.26
CA GLU A 108 -6.26 4.77 0.11
C GLU A 108 -5.39 5.81 0.82
N LYS A 109 -5.05 5.54 2.08
CA LYS A 109 -4.19 6.42 2.87
C LYS A 109 -2.81 6.58 2.24
N GLU A 110 -2.16 5.46 1.89
CA GLU A 110 -0.85 5.47 1.22
C GLU A 110 -0.88 6.30 -0.07
N TYR A 111 -1.95 6.20 -0.87
CA TYR A 111 -2.09 6.98 -2.08
C TYR A 111 -2.23 8.47 -1.81
N HIS A 112 -3.14 8.88 -0.92
CA HIS A 112 -3.33 10.30 -0.64
C HIS A 112 -2.12 10.94 0.04
N GLU A 113 -1.27 10.17 0.73
CA GLU A 113 -0.01 10.65 1.31
C GLU A 113 1.10 10.83 0.26
N ASN A 114 1.12 10.01 -0.79
CA ASN A 114 2.23 9.94 -1.74
C ASN A 114 1.90 10.40 -3.17
N SER A 115 0.65 10.72 -3.45
CA SER A 115 0.21 11.21 -4.76
C SER A 115 0.71 12.63 -5.04
N ILE A 116 0.77 12.96 -6.32
CA ILE A 116 1.04 14.32 -6.77
C ILE A 116 -0.27 15.10 -6.68
N LYS A 117 -0.33 16.08 -5.77
CA LYS A 117 -1.49 16.96 -5.62
C LYS A 117 -1.47 18.04 -6.71
N THR A 118 -2.63 18.31 -7.29
CA THR A 118 -2.77 19.26 -8.39
C THR A 118 -4.14 19.94 -8.37
N ASN A 119 -4.32 20.91 -9.25
CA ASN A 119 -5.60 21.58 -9.51
C ASN A 119 -5.66 21.99 -10.99
N ILE A 120 -5.34 21.06 -11.88
CA ILE A 120 -5.43 21.29 -13.32
C ILE A 120 -6.91 21.30 -13.68
N GLU A 121 -7.39 22.45 -14.15
CA GLU A 121 -8.78 22.65 -14.52
C GLU A 121 -8.89 22.66 -16.04
N GLU A 122 -9.81 21.84 -16.55
CA GLU A 122 -10.18 21.84 -17.96
C GLU A 122 -11.68 22.13 -18.06
N PHE A 123 -12.01 23.12 -18.87
CA PHE A 123 -13.39 23.52 -19.09
C PHE A 123 -13.71 23.51 -20.59
N ARG A 124 -14.91 23.05 -20.92
CA ARG A 124 -15.47 23.07 -22.27
C ARG A 124 -16.89 23.62 -22.19
N ASP A 125 -17.06 24.84 -22.68
CA ASP A 125 -18.36 25.53 -22.73
C ASP A 125 -19.43 24.68 -23.41
N ASP A 126 -19.08 24.03 -24.53
CA ASP A 126 -20.01 23.21 -25.34
C ASP A 126 -20.59 22.01 -24.59
N VAL A 127 -19.89 21.52 -23.56
CA VAL A 127 -20.30 20.38 -22.73
C VAL A 127 -20.93 20.86 -21.41
N GLY A 128 -20.61 22.09 -20.99
CA GLY A 128 -21.01 22.63 -19.69
C GLY A 128 -20.41 21.84 -18.51
N ILE A 129 -19.27 21.18 -18.70
CA ILE A 129 -18.59 20.40 -17.66
C ILE A 129 -17.22 21.02 -17.38
N LYS A 130 -17.02 21.40 -16.11
CA LYS A 130 -15.71 21.74 -15.57
C LYS A 130 -15.12 20.49 -14.92
N PHE A 131 -13.98 20.06 -15.42
CA PHE A 131 -13.24 18.89 -14.93
C PHE A 131 -11.97 19.37 -14.23
N ILE A 132 -11.70 18.86 -13.04
CA ILE A 132 -10.55 19.26 -12.22
C ILE A 132 -9.81 18.01 -11.79
N VAL A 133 -8.56 17.86 -12.22
CA VAL A 133 -7.68 16.81 -11.65
C VAL A 133 -7.21 17.29 -10.29
N LYS A 134 -7.41 16.48 -9.24
CA LYS A 134 -7.06 16.81 -7.85
C LYS A 134 -5.75 16.17 -7.42
N GLU A 135 -5.55 14.93 -7.81
CA GLU A 135 -4.32 14.22 -7.52
C GLU A 135 -4.18 13.01 -8.43
N PHE A 136 -2.95 12.57 -8.61
CA PHE A 136 -2.68 11.35 -9.35
C PHE A 136 -1.39 10.69 -8.88
N GLY A 137 -1.25 9.40 -9.14
CA GLY A 137 -0.04 8.68 -8.81
C GLY A 137 -0.24 7.18 -8.75
N TYR A 138 0.77 6.49 -8.24
CA TYR A 138 0.69 5.05 -8.06
C TYR A 138 -0.24 4.69 -6.91
N TYR A 139 -1.11 3.72 -7.18
CA TYR A 139 -2.03 3.14 -6.20
C TYR A 139 -1.81 1.62 -6.14
N ARG A 140 -2.23 1.00 -5.04
CA ARG A 140 -2.15 -0.45 -4.85
C ARG A 140 -3.56 -1.01 -4.82
N VAL A 141 -3.79 -2.07 -5.58
CA VAL A 141 -5.04 -2.83 -5.54
C VAL A 141 -4.76 -4.25 -5.12
N TYR A 142 -5.66 -4.82 -4.35
CA TYR A 142 -5.62 -6.24 -4.03
C TYR A 142 -6.46 -7.00 -5.05
N ASN A 143 -5.82 -7.91 -5.79
CA ASN A 143 -6.48 -8.76 -6.77
C ASN A 143 -6.92 -10.07 -6.10
N ASN A 144 -8.23 -10.19 -5.88
CA ASN A 144 -8.86 -11.36 -5.23
C ASN A 144 -8.69 -12.66 -6.04
N GLN A 145 -8.47 -12.58 -7.37
CA GLN A 145 -8.30 -13.76 -8.22
C GLN A 145 -6.88 -14.32 -8.11
N THR A 146 -5.87 -13.43 -8.12
CA THR A 146 -4.46 -13.84 -8.06
C THR A 146 -3.91 -13.89 -6.64
N ASN A 147 -4.66 -13.38 -5.66
CA ASN A 147 -4.26 -13.21 -4.27
C ASN A 147 -2.96 -12.38 -4.15
N LYS A 148 -2.80 -11.38 -5.01
CA LYS A 148 -1.62 -10.52 -5.08
C LYS A 148 -2.00 -9.05 -5.00
N ILE A 149 -1.07 -8.26 -4.47
CA ILE A 149 -1.14 -6.81 -4.54
C ILE A 149 -0.48 -6.35 -5.83
N GLU A 150 -1.24 -5.60 -6.62
CA GLU A 150 -0.80 -5.05 -7.90
C GLU A 150 -0.63 -3.54 -7.78
N LYS A 151 0.42 -3.03 -8.43
CA LYS A 151 0.65 -1.59 -8.55
C LYS A 151 -0.07 -1.11 -9.80
N VAL A 152 -0.93 -0.12 -9.64
CA VAL A 152 -1.71 0.53 -10.70
C VAL A 152 -1.47 2.04 -10.65
N PHE A 153 -2.07 2.78 -11.56
CA PHE A 153 -2.06 4.24 -11.54
C PHE A 153 -3.47 4.75 -11.32
N ARG A 154 -3.63 5.76 -10.49
CA ARG A 154 -4.93 6.35 -10.15
C ARG A 154 -4.88 7.85 -10.40
N VAL A 155 -6.01 8.38 -10.89
CA VAL A 155 -6.26 9.81 -11.06
C VAL A 155 -7.57 10.14 -10.36
N ASP A 156 -7.53 11.05 -9.40
CA ASP A 156 -8.71 11.57 -8.70
C ASP A 156 -9.07 12.93 -9.27
N PHE A 157 -10.37 13.15 -9.45
CA PHE A 157 -10.89 14.33 -10.10
C PHE A 157 -12.21 14.78 -9.49
N ILE A 158 -12.56 16.02 -9.81
CA ILE A 158 -13.89 16.60 -9.60
C ILE A 158 -14.50 16.89 -10.96
N ALA A 159 -15.76 16.52 -11.16
CA ALA A 159 -16.55 16.97 -12.31
C ALA A 159 -17.72 17.82 -11.82
N LYS A 160 -17.86 19.02 -12.37
CA LYS A 160 -18.92 19.98 -12.06
C LYS A 160 -19.82 20.19 -13.25
N ASN A 161 -21.12 20.06 -13.03
CA ASN A 161 -22.13 20.40 -14.02
C ASN A 161 -22.48 21.89 -13.93
N LEU A 162 -22.20 22.63 -15.01
CA LEU A 162 -22.52 24.05 -15.17
C LEU A 162 -23.73 24.27 -16.10
N ASN A 163 -24.34 23.19 -16.60
CA ASN A 163 -25.56 23.27 -17.40
C ASN A 163 -26.76 23.67 -16.53
N SER A 164 -27.80 24.21 -17.19
CA SER A 164 -29.08 24.54 -16.56
C SER A 164 -29.89 23.32 -16.11
N ASP A 165 -29.52 22.14 -16.59
CA ASP A 165 -30.20 20.87 -16.35
C ASP A 165 -29.25 19.82 -15.77
N THR A 166 -29.80 18.72 -15.25
CA THR A 166 -28.99 17.58 -14.82
C THR A 166 -28.19 17.03 -16.00
N TYR A 167 -26.91 16.74 -15.77
CA TYR A 167 -26.01 16.28 -16.81
C TYR A 167 -25.58 14.84 -16.56
N LYS A 168 -25.63 14.03 -17.62
CA LYS A 168 -25.15 12.67 -17.60
C LYS A 168 -23.65 12.64 -17.96
N PHE A 169 -22.79 12.58 -16.94
CA PHE A 169 -21.35 12.44 -17.12
C PHE A 169 -21.01 11.00 -17.49
N ALA A 170 -20.79 10.75 -18.78
CA ALA A 170 -20.49 9.42 -19.34
C ALA A 170 -19.28 9.49 -20.28
N PRO A 171 -18.05 9.64 -19.74
CA PRO A 171 -16.87 9.75 -20.56
C PRO A 171 -16.50 8.43 -21.22
N THR A 172 -16.05 8.52 -22.48
CA THR A 172 -15.60 7.39 -23.29
C THR A 172 -14.13 7.52 -23.62
N GLU A 173 -13.52 6.42 -24.09
CA GLU A 173 -12.11 6.39 -24.48
C GLU A 173 -11.13 6.89 -23.40
N VAL A 174 -11.46 6.67 -22.13
CA VAL A 174 -10.64 7.12 -21.00
C VAL A 174 -9.31 6.35 -20.96
N CYS A 175 -8.20 7.07 -21.14
CA CYS A 175 -6.85 6.52 -21.08
C CYS A 175 -5.82 7.54 -20.56
N LEU A 176 -4.70 7.02 -20.07
CA LEU A 176 -3.47 7.80 -19.93
C LEU A 176 -2.64 7.65 -21.20
N VAL A 177 -1.95 8.71 -21.58
CA VAL A 177 -1.00 8.73 -22.70
C VAL A 177 0.37 9.10 -22.18
N SER A 178 1.38 8.28 -22.46
CA SER A 178 2.79 8.60 -22.22
C SER A 178 3.58 8.29 -23.49
N GLY A 179 4.12 9.31 -24.14
CA GLY A 179 4.68 9.19 -25.48
C GLY A 179 3.67 8.62 -26.48
N ASN A 180 3.97 7.44 -27.05
CA ASN A 180 3.10 6.74 -28.00
C ASN A 180 2.23 5.66 -27.35
N GLU A 181 2.37 5.42 -26.04
CA GLU A 181 1.63 4.37 -25.33
C GLU A 181 0.33 4.91 -24.75
N LYS A 182 -0.72 4.07 -24.82
CA LYS A 182 -2.03 4.33 -24.21
C LYS A 182 -2.33 3.29 -23.14
N TYR A 183 -2.60 3.76 -21.94
CA TYR A 183 -3.03 2.93 -20.81
C TYR A 183 -4.51 3.17 -20.59
N TRP A 184 -5.35 2.27 -21.10
CA TRP A 184 -6.79 2.37 -20.97
C TRP A 184 -7.25 2.19 -19.52
N LYS A 185 -8.35 2.88 -19.17
CA LYS A 185 -9.04 2.73 -17.89
C LYS A 185 -9.39 1.25 -17.64
N ILE A 186 -9.09 0.78 -16.43
CA ILE A 186 -9.43 -0.56 -15.93
C ILE A 186 -10.39 -0.53 -14.73
N GLY A 187 -10.70 0.65 -14.18
CA GLY A 187 -11.65 0.82 -13.08
C GLY A 187 -11.97 2.28 -12.77
N GLY A 188 -12.95 2.51 -11.91
CA GLY A 188 -13.44 3.84 -11.53
C GLY A 188 -14.77 4.22 -12.19
N ILE A 189 -15.18 5.49 -12.11
CA ILE A 189 -16.51 5.94 -12.55
C ILE A 189 -16.69 5.76 -14.07
N ASP A 190 -17.72 5.04 -14.50
CA ASP A 190 -18.12 4.93 -15.93
C ASP A 190 -19.15 5.99 -16.32
N GLU A 191 -20.18 6.13 -15.50
CA GLU A 191 -21.34 6.98 -15.77
C GLU A 191 -21.99 7.41 -14.47
N ILE A 192 -22.41 8.68 -14.40
CA ILE A 192 -23.11 9.24 -13.25
C ILE A 192 -23.88 10.51 -13.64
N GLU A 193 -25.03 10.71 -13.01
CA GLU A 193 -25.80 11.95 -13.13
C GLU A 193 -25.28 13.01 -12.15
N ILE A 194 -25.06 14.22 -12.65
CA ILE A 194 -24.63 15.37 -11.86
C ILE A 194 -25.74 16.41 -11.91
N GLY A 195 -26.34 16.72 -10.77
CA GLY A 195 -27.37 17.74 -10.67
C GLY A 195 -26.88 19.13 -11.06
N ILE A 196 -27.82 20.06 -11.23
CA ILE A 196 -27.54 21.45 -11.63
C ILE A 196 -26.59 22.11 -10.64
N ASN A 197 -25.48 22.67 -11.11
CA ASN A 197 -24.42 23.29 -10.30
C ASN A 197 -23.79 22.38 -9.23
N GLN A 198 -24.02 21.07 -9.31
CA GLN A 198 -23.43 20.10 -8.39
C GLN A 198 -22.06 19.63 -8.90
N GLU A 199 -21.30 19.10 -7.95
CA GLU A 199 -19.97 18.54 -8.16
C GLU A 199 -19.99 17.09 -7.69
N ILE A 200 -19.22 16.25 -8.38
CA ILE A 200 -18.93 14.89 -7.94
C ILE A 200 -17.43 14.71 -7.78
N GLU A 201 -17.04 13.92 -6.80
CA GLU A 201 -15.69 13.39 -6.68
C GLU A 201 -15.63 12.01 -7.32
N GLY A 202 -14.58 11.77 -8.10
CA GLY A 202 -14.39 10.52 -8.82
C GLY A 202 -12.93 10.15 -8.94
N TYR A 203 -12.70 8.92 -9.36
CA TYR A 203 -11.38 8.46 -9.73
C TYR A 203 -11.44 7.51 -10.92
N TRP A 204 -10.32 7.39 -11.62
CA TRP A 204 -10.04 6.34 -12.60
C TRP A 204 -8.76 5.60 -12.26
N ILE A 205 -8.77 4.30 -12.53
CA ILE A 205 -7.63 3.41 -12.36
C ILE A 205 -7.17 2.94 -13.73
N PHE A 206 -5.86 2.90 -13.92
CA PHE A 206 -5.17 2.50 -15.14
C PHE A 206 -4.11 1.46 -14.79
N LYS A 207 -3.71 0.67 -15.80
CA LYS A 207 -2.46 -0.08 -15.67
C LYS A 207 -1.30 0.88 -15.38
N LYS A 208 -0.33 0.41 -14.60
CA LYS A 208 0.85 1.19 -14.24
C LYS A 208 1.58 1.65 -15.52
N PRO A 209 1.75 2.97 -15.75
CA PRO A 209 2.60 3.45 -16.82
C PRO A 209 4.08 3.22 -16.48
N ASP A 210 4.90 3.01 -17.50
CA ASP A 210 6.34 2.79 -17.31
C ASP A 210 7.10 4.10 -17.03
N ASN A 211 6.60 5.22 -17.56
CA ASN A 211 7.07 6.58 -17.28
C ASN A 211 5.88 7.50 -16.96
N ILE A 212 6.12 8.51 -16.12
CA ILE A 212 5.16 9.57 -15.77
C ILE A 212 5.56 10.95 -16.32
N GLU A 213 6.72 11.03 -16.97
CA GLU A 213 7.14 12.19 -17.76
C GLU A 213 6.16 12.41 -18.93
N ASP A 214 5.75 13.66 -19.13
CA ASP A 214 4.75 14.08 -20.12
C ASP A 214 3.45 13.26 -20.13
N LEU A 215 3.04 12.75 -18.97
CA LEU A 215 1.83 11.95 -18.82
C LEU A 215 0.60 12.83 -19.06
N ARG A 216 -0.34 12.35 -19.89
CA ARG A 216 -1.59 13.05 -20.22
C ARG A 216 -2.79 12.18 -19.91
N LEU A 217 -3.85 12.77 -19.38
CA LEU A 217 -5.16 12.15 -19.26
C LEU A 217 -6.00 12.52 -20.49
N ASN A 218 -6.42 11.49 -21.23
CA ASN A 218 -7.23 11.64 -22.43
C ASN A 218 -8.58 10.93 -22.26
N PHE A 219 -9.67 11.62 -22.59
CA PHE A 219 -11.01 11.02 -22.65
C PHE A 219 -11.93 11.86 -23.55
N LYS A 220 -13.10 11.32 -23.88
CA LYS A 220 -14.13 12.00 -24.65
C LYS A 220 -15.42 12.16 -23.87
N ILE A 221 -16.13 13.25 -24.12
CA ILE A 221 -17.53 13.40 -23.73
C ILE A 221 -18.30 13.82 -24.99
N GLY A 222 -19.16 12.94 -25.48
CA GLY A 222 -19.68 13.05 -26.84
C GLY A 222 -18.52 13.03 -27.86
N ASP A 223 -18.48 14.02 -28.74
CA ASP A 223 -17.41 14.18 -29.74
C ASP A 223 -16.25 15.08 -29.26
N ILE A 224 -16.34 15.62 -28.04
CA ILE A 224 -15.34 16.54 -27.50
C ILE A 224 -14.23 15.77 -26.81
N VAL A 225 -12.98 16.03 -27.23
CA VAL A 225 -11.77 15.45 -26.64
C VAL A 225 -11.25 16.34 -25.51
N TYR A 226 -11.03 15.72 -24.37
CA TYR A 226 -10.27 16.26 -23.24
C TYR A 226 -8.88 15.62 -23.28
N ASP A 227 -7.84 16.46 -23.31
CA ASP A 227 -6.45 16.02 -23.46
C ASP A 227 -5.53 16.79 -22.50
N ILE A 228 -5.59 16.38 -21.24
CA ILE A 228 -5.11 17.13 -20.08
C ILE A 228 -3.69 16.66 -19.72
N GLY A 229 -2.70 17.55 -19.81
CA GLY A 229 -1.36 17.27 -19.29
C GLY A 229 -1.37 17.14 -17.77
N LEU A 230 -0.76 16.07 -17.23
CA LEU A 230 -0.66 15.82 -15.78
C LEU A 230 0.69 16.26 -15.21
N SER A 231 1.72 16.36 -16.04
CA SER A 231 3.03 16.89 -15.66
C SER A 231 2.96 18.39 -15.36
N GLN A 232 3.63 18.83 -14.29
CA GLN A 232 3.90 20.26 -14.07
C GLN A 232 5.09 20.66 -14.94
N GLU A 233 4.99 21.82 -15.62
CA GLU A 233 6.17 22.60 -16.02
C GLU A 233 6.88 23.16 -14.78
#